data_AF-A0A630PPY4-F1
#
_entry.id   AF-A0A630PPY4-F1
#
_cell.length_a   1.000
_cell.length_b   1.000
_cell.length_c   1.000
_cell.angle_alpha   90.00
_cell.angle_beta   90.00
_cell.angle_gamma   90.00
#
_symmetry.space_group_name_H-M   'P 1'
#
loop_
_entity.id
_entity.type
_entity.pdbx_description
1 polymer ?
#
loop_
_entity_poly.entity_id
_entity_poly.type
_entity_poly.pdbx_seq_one_letter_code
_entity_poly.pdbx_strand_id
1 'polypeptide(L)'
;MENEDFVDIVNYFIELNMNYQLNNFIMPIATGLTLSFLISGLMITMRNSKKKTEANLLYREIVLIDKSISYEKLVKCAYLGGEEFELLILNNPCYVKIIKDREEEHIVLSAEKESNFKRLKKFFFGSSLSKKK
;
A
#
# COMPACT_ATOMS: atom_id res chain seq x y z
N MET A 1 62.60 20.32 -26.50
CA MET A 1 61.87 19.08 -26.21
C MET A 1 61.68 18.87 -24.71
N GLU A 2 62.56 19.32 -23.81
CA GLU A 2 62.39 19.12 -22.35
C GLU A 2 61.16 19.81 -21.69
N ASN A 3 60.52 20.77 -22.37
CA ASN A 3 59.36 21.47 -21.81
C ASN A 3 58.02 20.75 -22.05
N GLU A 4 57.89 19.92 -23.09
CA GLU A 4 56.63 19.21 -23.38
C GLU A 4 56.39 18.07 -22.39
N ASP A 5 57.42 17.25 -22.14
CA ASP A 5 57.35 16.15 -21.17
C ASP A 5 57.02 16.66 -19.75
N PHE A 6 57.58 17.81 -19.36
CA PHE A 6 57.29 18.42 -18.07
C PHE A 6 55.84 18.93 -17.99
N VAL A 7 55.34 19.56 -19.04
CA VAL A 7 53.96 20.05 -19.12
C VAL A 7 52.97 18.87 -19.08
N ASP A 8 53.26 17.76 -19.76
CA ASP A 8 52.43 16.57 -19.76
C ASP A 8 52.38 15.89 -18.38
N ILE A 9 53.51 15.82 -17.69
CA ILE A 9 53.56 15.30 -16.31
C ILE A 9 52.70 16.17 -15.38
N VAL A 10 52.80 17.51 -15.49
CA VAL A 10 51.99 18.43 -14.68
C VAL A 10 50.50 18.28 -14.98
N ASN A 11 50.12 18.20 -16.26
CA ASN A 11 48.74 18.00 -16.68
C ASN A 11 48.17 16.68 -16.17
N TYR A 12 48.95 15.60 -16.23
CA TYR A 12 48.57 14.30 -15.68
C TYR A 12 48.30 14.37 -14.17
N PHE A 13 49.16 15.04 -13.40
CA PHE A 13 48.93 15.20 -11.96
C PHE A 13 47.72 16.07 -11.63
N ILE A 14 47.44 17.11 -12.43
CA ILE A 14 46.25 17.94 -12.28
C ILE A 14 44.99 17.10 -12.54
N GLU A 15 44.97 16.33 -13.63
CA GLU A 15 43.84 15.46 -13.98
C GLU A 15 43.61 14.36 -12.94
N LEU A 16 44.69 13.73 -12.46
CA LEU A 16 44.64 12.74 -11.39
C LEU A 16 44.05 13.32 -10.10
N ASN A 17 44.48 14.53 -9.70
CA ASN A 17 44.00 15.18 -8.50
C ASN A 17 42.53 15.63 -8.63
N MET A 18 42.14 16.12 -9.80
CA MET A 18 40.74 16.48 -10.10
C MET A 18 39.83 15.24 -10.04
N ASN A 19 40.23 14.14 -10.65
CA ASN A 19 39.50 12.87 -10.59
C ASN A 19 39.40 12.34 -9.16
N TYR A 20 40.48 12.45 -8.38
CA TYR A 20 40.49 12.06 -6.98
C TYR A 20 39.52 12.91 -6.14
N GLN A 21 39.51 14.22 -6.32
CA GLN A 21 38.56 15.10 -5.65
C GLN A 21 37.12 14.81 -6.05
N LEU A 22 36.84 14.65 -7.34
CA LEU A 22 35.50 14.30 -7.83
C LEU A 22 35.02 12.98 -7.25
N ASN A 23 35.85 11.93 -7.23
CA ASN A 23 35.50 10.66 -6.61
C ASN A 23 35.24 10.80 -5.10
N ASN A 24 36.04 11.59 -4.39
CA ASN A 24 35.84 11.84 -2.97
C ASN A 24 34.54 12.62 -2.67
N PHE A 25 34.01 13.38 -3.62
CA PHE A 25 32.70 14.02 -3.47
C PHE A 25 31.55 13.11 -3.87
N ILE A 26 31.69 12.38 -4.99
CA ILE A 26 30.62 11.54 -5.53
C ILE A 26 30.42 10.29 -4.67
N MET A 27 31.49 9.69 -4.16
CA MET A 27 31.42 8.43 -3.44
C MET A 27 30.64 8.52 -2.12
N PRO A 28 30.80 9.55 -1.26
CA PRO A 28 29.93 9.77 -0.11
C PRO A 28 28.45 9.98 -0.46
N ILE A 29 28.17 10.66 -1.58
CA ILE A 29 26.79 10.89 -2.05
C ILE A 29 26.16 9.57 -2.49
N ALA A 30 26.87 8.81 -3.33
CA ALA A 30 26.40 7.51 -3.83
C ALA A 30 26.21 6.50 -2.68
N THR A 31 27.15 6.45 -1.73
CA THR A 31 27.05 5.60 -0.54
C THR A 31 25.91 6.04 0.38
N GLY A 32 25.69 7.34 0.56
CA GLY A 32 24.54 7.86 1.33
C GLY A 32 23.20 7.50 0.70
N LEU A 33 23.07 7.66 -0.63
CA LEU A 33 21.85 7.30 -1.37
C LEU A 33 21.58 5.79 -1.29
N THR A 34 22.59 4.96 -1.54
CA THR A 34 22.43 3.50 -1.44
C THR A 34 22.09 3.04 -0.02
N LEU A 35 22.74 3.61 1.00
CA LEU A 35 22.43 3.29 2.40
C LEU A 35 21.00 3.69 2.77
N SER A 36 20.54 4.87 2.35
CA SER A 36 19.17 5.33 2.62
C SER A 36 18.12 4.45 1.93
N PHE A 37 18.39 4.00 0.71
CA PHE A 37 17.55 3.03 0.00
C PHE A 37 17.48 1.70 0.76
N LEU A 38 18.62 1.17 1.20
CA LEU A 38 18.69 -0.08 1.96
C LEU A 38 17.93 0.00 3.29
N ILE A 39 18.11 1.08 4.06
CA ILE A 39 17.41 1.30 5.33
C ILE A 39 15.90 1.37 5.09
N SER A 40 15.47 2.12 4.07
CA SER A 40 14.05 2.25 3.72
C SER A 40 13.44 0.91 3.30
N GLY A 41 14.15 0.16 2.45
CA GLY A 41 13.75 -1.18 2.02
C GLY A 41 13.64 -2.15 3.20
N LEU A 42 14.61 -2.12 4.12
CA LEU A 42 14.58 -2.94 5.33
C LEU A 42 13.39 -2.58 6.22
N MET A 43 13.14 -1.29 6.44
CA MET A 43 12.05 -0.82 7.30
C MET A 43 10.68 -1.24 6.75
N ILE A 44 10.46 -1.12 5.44
CA ILE A 44 9.25 -1.58 4.77
C ILE A 44 9.12 -3.10 4.88
N THR A 45 10.21 -3.83 4.66
CA THR A 45 10.23 -5.30 4.76
C THR A 45 9.89 -5.77 6.17
N MET A 46 10.47 -5.16 7.20
CA MET A 46 10.15 -5.44 8.60
C MET A 46 8.68 -5.16 8.92
N ARG A 47 8.15 -4.03 8.44
CA ARG A 47 6.73 -3.68 8.61
C ARG A 47 5.81 -4.71 7.96
N ASN A 48 6.11 -5.13 6.73
CA ASN A 48 5.32 -6.12 6.00
C ASN A 48 5.41 -7.50 6.66
N SER A 49 6.60 -7.90 7.11
CA SER A 49 6.79 -9.15 7.85
C SER A 49 5.98 -9.19 9.15
N LYS A 50 5.93 -8.07 9.90
CA LYS A 50 5.09 -7.95 11.10
C LYS A 50 3.61 -8.10 10.77
N LYS A 51 3.11 -7.41 9.74
CA LYS A 51 1.71 -7.54 9.28
C LYS A 51 1.37 -8.98 8.87
N LYS A 52 2.27 -9.63 8.12
CA LYS A 52 2.09 -11.02 7.69
C LYS A 52 2.08 -12.00 8.87
N THR A 53 2.86 -11.73 9.90
CA THR A 53 2.84 -12.49 11.15
C THR A 53 1.51 -12.31 11.89
N GLU A 54 1.00 -11.08 11.96
CA GLU A 54 -0.32 -10.79 12.54
C GLU A 54 -1.46 -11.47 11.75
N ALA A 55 -1.40 -11.44 10.41
CA ALA A 55 -2.34 -12.14 9.55
C ALA A 55 -2.35 -13.66 9.78
N ASN A 56 -1.16 -14.27 9.92
CA ASN A 56 -1.02 -15.68 10.26
C ASN A 56 -1.69 -16.04 11.59
N LEU A 57 -1.49 -15.22 12.62
CA LEU A 57 -2.10 -15.44 13.93
C LEU A 57 -3.62 -15.32 13.86
N LEU A 58 -4.13 -14.29 13.19
CA LEU A 58 -5.57 -14.10 12.96
C LEU A 58 -6.18 -15.25 12.16
N TYR A 59 -5.51 -15.72 11.10
CA TYR A 59 -6.00 -16.84 10.31
C TYR A 59 -6.07 -18.13 11.13
N ARG A 60 -5.06 -18.39 11.96
CA ARG A 60 -5.07 -19.54 12.89
C ARG A 60 -6.22 -19.45 13.89
N GLU A 61 -6.50 -18.26 14.43
CA GLU A 61 -7.65 -18.04 15.32
C GLU A 61 -8.98 -18.35 14.61
N ILE A 62 -9.14 -17.85 13.37
CA ILE A 62 -10.34 -18.07 12.54
C ILE A 62 -10.54 -19.56 12.24
N VAL A 63 -9.48 -20.30 11.93
CA VAL A 63 -9.56 -21.71 11.53
C VAL A 63 -9.69 -22.65 12.73
N LEU A 64 -8.97 -22.41 13.82
CA LEU A 64 -8.83 -23.38 14.92
C LEU A 64 -9.74 -23.10 16.10
N ILE A 65 -10.12 -21.85 16.34
CA ILE A 65 -10.74 -21.41 17.61
C ILE A 65 -12.17 -20.94 17.37
N ASP A 66 -12.40 -20.15 16.33
CA ASP A 66 -13.66 -19.41 16.18
C ASP A 66 -14.81 -20.32 15.70
N LYS A 67 -15.83 -20.50 16.56
CA LYS A 67 -17.07 -21.20 16.19
C LYS A 67 -17.99 -20.34 15.30
N SER A 68 -17.81 -19.02 15.32
CA SER A 68 -18.56 -18.07 14.50
C SER A 68 -17.60 -17.11 13.80
N ILE A 69 -17.31 -17.38 12.53
CA ILE A 69 -16.42 -16.54 11.73
C ILE A 69 -17.10 -15.21 11.41
N SER A 70 -16.45 -14.10 11.78
CA SER A 70 -16.91 -12.75 11.43
C SER A 70 -16.29 -12.26 10.12
N TYR A 71 -17.12 -11.63 9.28
CA TYR A 71 -16.70 -10.93 8.07
C TYR A 71 -15.55 -9.94 8.31
N GLU A 72 -15.60 -9.17 9.40
CA GLU A 72 -14.58 -8.17 9.73
C GLU A 72 -13.22 -8.82 10.00
N LYS A 73 -13.20 -10.01 10.62
CA LYS A 73 -11.97 -10.76 10.85
C LYS A 73 -11.39 -11.28 9.53
N LEU A 74 -12.23 -11.77 8.62
CA LEU A 74 -11.81 -12.23 7.30
C LEU A 74 -11.19 -11.09 6.48
N VAL A 75 -11.86 -9.94 6.40
CA VAL A 75 -11.34 -8.76 5.68
C VAL A 75 -10.04 -8.26 6.31
N LYS A 76 -9.97 -8.18 7.64
CA LYS A 76 -8.74 -7.76 8.33
C LYS A 76 -7.59 -8.74 8.06
N CYS A 77 -7.86 -10.03 8.04
CA CYS A 77 -6.88 -11.07 7.74
C CYS A 77 -6.35 -10.94 6.29
N ALA A 78 -7.24 -10.79 5.31
CA ALA A 78 -6.86 -10.54 3.92
C ALA A 78 -6.04 -9.24 3.77
N TYR A 79 -6.49 -8.15 4.40
CA TYR A 79 -5.80 -6.86 4.34
C TYR A 79 -4.37 -6.90 4.92
N LEU A 80 -4.16 -7.61 6.01
CA LEU A 80 -2.84 -7.75 6.64
C LEU A 80 -1.93 -8.75 5.91
N GLY A 81 -2.52 -9.82 5.39
CA GLY A 81 -1.81 -10.92 4.76
C GLY A 81 -1.53 -10.75 3.27
N GLY A 82 -2.28 -9.86 2.61
CA GLY A 82 -2.21 -9.66 1.17
C GLY A 82 -2.79 -10.83 0.39
N GLU A 83 -2.35 -10.96 -0.87
CA GLU A 83 -2.86 -11.91 -1.86
C GLU A 83 -2.85 -13.37 -1.36
N GLU A 84 -1.83 -13.78 -0.62
CA GLU A 84 -1.74 -15.15 -0.09
C GLU A 84 -2.92 -15.49 0.82
N PHE A 85 -3.27 -14.58 1.74
CA PHE A 85 -4.38 -14.80 2.66
C PHE A 85 -5.73 -14.56 2.01
N GLU A 86 -5.80 -13.62 1.07
CA GLU A 86 -6.99 -13.42 0.24
C GLU A 86 -7.34 -14.71 -0.53
N LEU A 87 -6.36 -15.35 -1.17
CA LEU A 87 -6.54 -16.64 -1.85
C LEU A 87 -6.96 -17.74 -0.89
N LEU A 88 -6.33 -17.84 0.29
CA LEU A 88 -6.73 -18.81 1.32
C LEU A 88 -8.18 -18.62 1.77
N ILE A 89 -8.64 -17.37 1.88
CA ILE A 89 -10.01 -17.04 2.28
C ILE A 89 -10.99 -17.34 1.14
N LEU A 90 -10.69 -16.91 -0.08
CA LEU A 90 -11.55 -17.07 -1.25
C LEU A 90 -11.65 -18.52 -1.73
N ASN A 91 -10.65 -19.36 -1.44
CA ASN A 91 -10.71 -20.79 -1.72
C ASN A 91 -11.62 -21.57 -0.74
N ASN A 92 -12.05 -20.95 0.38
CA ASN A 92 -12.95 -21.60 1.33
C ASN A 92 -14.41 -21.19 1.08
N PRO A 93 -15.30 -22.10 0.63
CA PRO A 93 -16.67 -21.76 0.27
C PRO A 93 -17.50 -21.24 1.45
N CYS A 94 -17.17 -21.64 2.69
CA CYS A 94 -17.85 -21.14 3.90
C CYS A 94 -17.56 -19.64 4.10
N TYR A 95 -16.30 -19.23 3.94
CA TYR A 95 -15.90 -17.83 4.09
C TYR A 95 -16.44 -16.97 2.94
N VAL A 96 -16.42 -17.49 1.72
CA VAL A 96 -17.01 -16.82 0.56
C VAL A 96 -18.51 -16.56 0.76
N LYS A 97 -19.24 -17.51 1.35
CA LYS A 97 -20.65 -17.31 1.66
C LYS A 97 -20.85 -16.14 2.63
N ILE A 98 -20.08 -16.11 3.73
CA ILE A 98 -20.14 -15.00 4.72
C ILE A 98 -19.85 -13.65 4.07
N ILE A 99 -18.88 -13.61 3.15
CA ILE A 99 -18.53 -12.41 2.39
C ILE A 99 -19.70 -11.95 1.52
N LYS A 100 -20.26 -12.86 0.71
CA LYS A 100 -21.39 -12.56 -0.18
C LYS A 100 -22.62 -12.09 0.60
N ASP A 101 -22.97 -12.80 1.67
CA ASP A 101 -24.14 -12.46 2.50
C ASP A 101 -24.03 -11.02 3.04
N ARG A 102 -22.83 -10.60 3.49
CA ARG A 102 -22.56 -9.23 3.97
C ARG A 102 -22.50 -8.18 2.86
N GLU A 103 -21.97 -8.52 1.70
CA GLU A 103 -21.92 -7.61 0.55
C GLU A 103 -23.33 -7.34 0.00
N GLU A 104 -24.17 -8.36 -0.08
CA GLU A 104 -25.57 -8.25 -0.49
C GLU A 104 -26.37 -7.37 0.48
N GLU A 105 -26.21 -7.56 1.80
CA GLU A 105 -26.80 -6.67 2.81
C GLU A 105 -26.42 -5.20 2.59
N HIS A 106 -25.15 -4.92 2.29
CA HIS A 106 -24.65 -3.57 2.05
C HIS A 106 -25.22 -2.95 0.76
N ILE A 107 -25.40 -3.74 -0.29
CA ILE A 107 -26.02 -3.30 -1.55
C ILE A 107 -27.49 -2.95 -1.33
N VAL A 108 -28.23 -3.78 -0.58
CA VAL A 108 -29.64 -3.53 -0.28
C VAL A 108 -29.80 -2.27 0.57
N LEU A 109 -28.99 -2.12 1.64
CA LEU A 109 -29.01 -0.93 2.50
C LEU A 109 -28.67 0.36 1.77
N SER A 110 -27.75 0.32 0.81
CA SER A 110 -27.36 1.49 0.01
C SER A 110 -28.46 1.88 -0.99
N ALA A 111 -29.09 0.91 -1.66
CA ALA A 111 -30.24 1.15 -2.53
C ALA A 111 -31.44 1.73 -1.76
N GLU A 112 -31.69 1.26 -0.54
CA GLU A 112 -32.77 1.74 0.30
C GLU A 112 -32.52 3.17 0.81
N LYS A 113 -31.28 3.50 1.20
CA LYS A 113 -30.88 4.87 1.53
C LYS A 113 -31.06 5.82 0.36
N GLU A 114 -30.70 5.41 -0.85
CA GLU A 114 -30.85 6.25 -2.05
C GLU A 114 -32.33 6.48 -2.41
N SER A 115 -33.16 5.44 -2.27
CA SER A 115 -34.62 5.53 -2.42
C SER A 115 -35.24 6.49 -1.39
N ASN A 116 -34.86 6.37 -0.12
CA ASN A 116 -35.32 7.24 0.96
C ASN A 116 -34.86 8.69 0.76
N PHE A 117 -33.62 8.90 0.29
CA PHE A 117 -33.11 10.22 -0.05
C PHE A 117 -33.89 10.86 -1.21
N LYS A 118 -34.20 10.10 -2.28
CA LYS A 118 -35.06 10.57 -3.38
C LYS A 118 -36.46 10.92 -2.90
N ARG A 119 -37.05 10.12 -2.01
CA ARG A 119 -38.35 10.41 -1.37
C ARG A 119 -38.32 11.70 -0.55
N LEU A 120 -37.31 11.88 0.31
CA LEU A 120 -37.12 13.08 1.12
C LEU A 120 -36.94 14.32 0.23
N LYS A 121 -36.12 14.22 -0.83
CA LYS A 121 -35.92 15.32 -1.78
C LYS A 121 -37.23 15.70 -2.48
N LYS A 122 -38.06 14.73 -2.86
CA LYS A 122 -39.38 14.99 -3.45
C LYS A 122 -40.36 15.60 -2.43
N PHE A 123 -40.28 15.21 -1.16
CA PHE A 123 -41.13 15.75 -0.09
C PHE A 123 -40.76 17.21 0.24
N PHE A 124 -39.47 17.53 0.37
CA PHE A 124 -39.00 18.87 0.71
C PHE A 124 -38.98 19.85 -0.46
N PHE A 125 -38.75 19.38 -1.69
CA PHE A 125 -38.56 20.25 -2.87
C PHE A 125 -39.64 20.08 -3.97
N GLY A 126 -40.58 19.13 -3.82
CA GLY A 126 -41.59 18.82 -4.84
C GLY A 126 -42.88 19.66 -4.78
N SER A 127 -43.03 20.58 -3.82
CA SER A 127 -44.26 21.37 -3.63
C SER A 127 -44.20 22.80 -4.20
N SER A 128 -43.17 23.19 -4.95
CA SER A 128 -43.04 24.56 -5.49
C SER A 128 -43.62 24.77 -6.90
N LEU A 129 -44.23 23.75 -7.53
CA LEU A 129 -44.69 23.82 -8.93
C LEU A 129 -46.19 23.50 -9.12
N SER A 130 -47.04 23.87 -8.16
CA SER A 130 -48.49 23.87 -8.39
C SER A 130 -49.15 25.08 -7.73
N LYS A 131 -48.92 26.28 -8.30
CA LYS A 131 -49.83 27.43 -8.19
C LYS A 131 -49.42 28.52 -9.19
N LYS A 132 -49.68 28.27 -10.47
CA LYS A 132 -50.00 29.31 -11.46
C LYS A 132 -50.99 28.71 -12.47
N LYS A 133 -52.27 28.81 -12.15
CA LYS A 133 -53.34 28.96 -13.14
C LYS A 133 -54.07 30.24 -12.76
#